data_AF-A0A8J2ZA52-F1
#
_entry.id   AF-A0A8J2ZA52-F1
#
_cell.length_a   1.000
_cell.length_b   1.000
_cell.length_c   1.000
_cell.angle_alpha   90.00
_cell.angle_beta   90.00
_cell.angle_gamma   90.00
#
_symmetry.space_group_name_H-M   'P 1'
#
loop_
_entity.id
_entity.type
_entity.pdbx_description
1 polymer ?
#
loop_
_entity_poly.entity_id
_entity_poly.type
_entity_poly.pdbx_seq_one_letter_code
_entity_poly.pdbx_strand_id
1 'polypeptide(L)'
;MGWRRGQAYGPELRGRVLAACDGGASVREVAERLMVSPFYVVKVRQRRDRTGETQARRGTGRPPSKLGAHLEPLRERVAAQPDATLGELQGWLLTERGVSVSPVTVWRALAGLGLTLKKSVRAAEQDRPDVAAARAAWREMQPSLDPERLVFVDGSRRRLERASTNMARRMGRRPRGARVVPAAPHGHWKT
;
A
#
# COMPACT_ATOMS: atom_id res chain seq x y z
N MET A 1 -5.68 29.15 15.17
CA MET A 1 -4.49 28.29 15.36
C MET A 1 -3.27 29.19 15.47
N GLY A 2 -2.43 29.01 16.50
CA GLY A 2 -1.18 29.78 16.64
C GLY A 2 -0.11 29.34 15.64
N TRP A 3 0.75 30.27 15.24
CA TRP A 3 1.93 29.99 14.41
C TRP A 3 2.90 29.04 15.14
N ARG A 4 3.48 28.07 14.41
CA ARG A 4 4.47 27.12 14.95
C ARG A 4 5.88 27.40 14.40
N ARG A 5 6.91 27.20 15.23
CA ARG A 5 8.31 27.32 14.81
C ARG A 5 8.60 26.40 13.61
N GLY A 6 9.15 26.96 12.53
CA GLY A 6 9.41 26.24 11.27
C GLY A 6 8.26 26.31 10.25
N GLN A 7 7.10 26.84 10.62
CA GLN A 7 5.99 27.07 9.71
C GLN A 7 6.17 28.40 8.96
N ALA A 8 5.96 28.39 7.65
CA ALA A 8 5.87 29.63 6.88
C ALA A 8 4.63 30.42 7.30
N TYR A 9 4.76 31.75 7.39
CA TYR A 9 3.60 32.62 7.54
C TYR A 9 2.67 32.51 6.33
N GLY A 10 1.37 32.68 6.56
CA GLY A 10 0.35 32.59 5.54
C GLY A 10 0.50 33.66 4.44
N PRO A 11 -0.07 33.42 3.24
CA PRO A 11 0.05 34.33 2.10
C PRO A 11 -0.53 35.72 2.37
N GLU A 12 -1.60 35.82 3.16
CA GLU A 12 -2.23 37.10 3.51
C GLU A 12 -1.31 38.01 4.32
N LEU A 13 -0.60 37.46 5.32
CA LEU A 13 0.34 38.24 6.13
C LEU A 13 1.46 38.79 5.26
N ARG A 14 1.96 37.97 4.33
CA ARG A 14 2.98 38.38 3.36
C ARG A 14 2.47 39.49 2.43
N GLY A 15 1.24 39.38 1.96
CA GLY A 15 0.59 40.43 1.17
C GLY A 15 0.47 41.75 1.93
N ARG A 16 0.06 41.71 3.19
CA ARG A 16 -0.02 42.90 4.07
C ARG A 16 1.35 43.55 4.32
N VAL A 17 2.39 42.74 4.49
CA VAL A 17 3.77 43.25 4.61
C VAL A 17 4.18 44.01 3.35
N LEU A 18 3.97 43.41 2.17
CA LEU A 18 4.34 44.02 0.90
C LEU A 18 3.55 45.31 0.65
N ALA A 19 2.24 45.30 0.86
CA ALA A 19 1.39 46.48 0.69
C ALA A 19 1.80 47.64 1.62
N ALA A 20 2.16 47.34 2.87
CA ALA A 20 2.63 48.36 3.81
C ALA A 20 3.99 48.95 3.40
N CYS A 21 4.92 48.12 2.90
CA CYS A 21 6.18 48.60 2.36
C CYS A 21 5.98 49.45 1.09
N ASP A 22 5.04 49.08 0.23
CA ASP A 22 4.71 49.84 -1.00
C ASP A 22 4.05 51.18 -0.68
N GLY A 23 3.32 51.25 0.44
CA GLY A 23 2.80 52.50 1.00
C GLY A 23 3.85 53.38 1.69
N GLY A 24 5.15 53.05 1.59
CA GLY A 24 6.25 53.86 2.12
C GLY A 24 6.59 53.63 3.59
N ALA A 25 5.93 52.70 4.29
CA ALA A 25 6.22 52.40 5.68
C ALA A 25 7.63 51.77 5.84
N SER A 26 8.34 52.17 6.88
CA SER A 26 9.65 51.61 7.22
C SER A 26 9.51 50.15 7.67
N VAL A 27 10.61 49.39 7.55
CA VAL A 27 10.67 47.98 7.99
C VAL A 27 10.23 47.81 9.45
N ARG A 28 10.60 48.77 10.30
CA ARG A 28 10.32 48.72 11.74
C ARG A 28 8.84 48.96 12.04
N GLU A 29 8.24 49.97 11.41
CA GLU A 29 6.79 50.25 11.54
C GLU A 29 5.95 49.06 11.06
N VAL A 30 6.32 48.44 9.93
CA VAL A 30 5.62 47.26 9.41
C VAL A 30 5.74 46.08 10.36
N ALA A 31 6.93 45.85 10.93
CA ALA A 31 7.19 44.77 11.87
C ALA A 31 6.37 44.92 13.16
N GLU A 32 6.35 46.12 13.74
CA GLU A 32 5.58 46.44 14.96
C GLU A 32 4.07 46.32 14.69
N ARG A 33 3.56 46.93 13.62
CA ARG A 33 2.13 46.90 13.26
C ARG A 33 1.59 45.50 13.00
N LEU A 34 2.39 44.64 12.38
CA LEU A 34 1.99 43.27 12.02
C LEU A 34 2.46 42.22 13.02
N MET A 35 3.12 42.63 14.12
CA MET A 35 3.67 41.75 15.15
C MET A 35 4.57 40.63 14.58
N VAL A 36 5.45 40.99 13.63
CA VAL A 36 6.42 40.09 13.00
C VAL A 36 7.83 40.58 13.22
N SER A 37 8.82 39.71 13.01
CA SER A 37 10.23 40.11 13.08
C SER A 37 10.59 41.09 11.95
N PRO A 38 11.36 42.17 12.22
CA PRO A 38 11.91 43.05 11.17
C PRO A 38 12.68 42.28 10.09
N PHE A 39 13.38 41.22 10.47
CA PHE A 39 14.12 40.37 9.53
C PHE A 39 13.19 39.61 8.57
N TYR A 40 11.97 39.26 9.02
CA TYR A 40 10.97 38.66 8.13
C TYR A 40 10.52 39.65 7.06
N VAL A 41 10.24 40.91 7.43
CA VAL A 41 9.87 41.99 6.51
C VAL A 41 10.97 42.20 5.46
N VAL A 42 12.23 42.30 5.89
CA VAL A 42 13.39 42.40 4.99
C VAL A 42 13.45 41.22 4.01
N LYS A 43 13.32 39.98 4.49
CA LYS A 43 13.34 38.79 3.63
C LYS A 43 12.16 38.72 2.66
N VAL A 44 10.99 39.23 3.06
CA VAL A 44 9.81 39.31 2.19
C VAL A 44 10.09 40.26 1.03
N ARG A 45 10.58 41.47 1.33
CA ARG A 45 10.93 42.50 0.34
C ARG A 45 12.07 42.04 -0.57
N GLN A 46 13.21 41.61 -0.03
CA GLN A 46 14.35 41.14 -0.82
C GLN A 46 13.97 40.02 -1.80
N ARG A 47 13.06 39.12 -1.41
CA ARG A 47 12.58 38.08 -2.31
C ARG A 47 11.76 38.64 -3.47
N ARG A 48 10.86 39.60 -3.21
CA ARG A 48 10.13 40.29 -4.28
C ARG A 48 11.11 41.02 -5.19
N ASP A 49 12.03 41.79 -4.63
CA ASP A 49 12.96 42.63 -5.41
C ASP A 49 13.88 41.77 -6.29
N ARG A 50 14.28 40.59 -5.82
CA ARG A 50 15.18 39.69 -6.57
C ARG A 50 14.48 38.78 -7.58
N THR A 51 13.25 38.33 -7.32
CA THR A 51 12.61 37.28 -8.14
C THR A 51 11.16 37.59 -8.54
N GLY A 52 10.60 38.73 -8.14
CA GLY A 52 9.18 39.06 -8.31
C GLY A 52 8.23 38.22 -7.45
N GLU A 53 8.74 37.30 -6.63
CA GLU A 53 7.89 36.34 -5.89
C GLU A 53 7.21 36.99 -4.68
N THR A 54 5.89 37.15 -4.78
CA THR A 54 5.05 37.66 -3.70
C THR A 54 4.52 36.55 -2.78
N GLN A 55 4.58 35.28 -3.20
CA GLN A 55 4.09 34.14 -2.42
C GLN A 55 5.22 33.39 -1.68
N ALA A 56 4.84 32.65 -0.63
CA ALA A 56 5.75 31.70 -0.01
C ALA A 56 6.00 30.51 -0.96
N ARG A 57 7.25 30.06 -1.07
CA ARG A 57 7.58 28.85 -1.83
C ARG A 57 6.96 27.65 -1.16
N ARG A 58 6.45 26.70 -1.97
CA ARG A 58 6.07 25.38 -1.47
C ARG A 58 7.30 24.74 -0.84
N GLY A 59 7.12 24.09 0.31
CA GLY A 59 8.19 23.30 0.91
C GLY A 59 8.70 22.28 -0.12
N THR A 60 10.01 22.05 -0.14
CA THR A 60 10.57 20.91 -0.87
C THR A 60 9.95 19.67 -0.26
N GLY A 61 9.00 19.05 -0.97
CA GLY A 61 8.27 17.90 -0.45
C GLY A 61 9.20 16.73 -0.11
N ARG A 62 8.60 15.61 0.27
CA ARG A 62 9.38 14.38 0.44
C ARG A 62 10.04 14.01 -0.89
N PRO A 63 11.33 13.61 -0.90
CA PRO A 63 11.95 13.08 -2.12
C PRO A 63 11.13 11.89 -2.66
N PRO A 64 11.13 11.70 -3.99
CA PRO A 64 10.38 10.62 -4.63
C PRO A 64 10.83 9.26 -4.09
N SER A 65 9.89 8.31 -4.05
CA SER A 65 10.19 6.94 -3.60
C SER A 65 11.20 6.29 -4.54
N LYS A 66 12.20 5.59 -3.98
CA LYS A 66 13.15 4.76 -4.76
C LYS A 66 12.45 3.70 -5.64
N LEU A 67 11.23 3.29 -5.27
CA LEU A 67 10.45 2.31 -6.01
C LEU A 67 9.46 2.93 -7.00
N GLY A 68 9.42 4.25 -7.17
CA GLY A 68 8.42 4.93 -8.01
C GLY A 68 8.34 4.36 -9.42
N ALA A 69 9.49 4.17 -10.08
CA ALA A 69 9.58 3.60 -11.43
C ALA A 69 9.34 2.07 -11.48
N HIS A 70 9.34 1.38 -10.33
CA HIS A 70 9.27 -0.08 -10.24
C HIS A 70 7.93 -0.59 -9.72
N LEU A 71 6.93 0.29 -9.56
CA LEU A 71 5.62 -0.08 -9.05
C LEU A 71 4.85 -1.05 -9.96
N GLU A 72 4.80 -0.78 -11.27
CA GLU A 72 4.12 -1.67 -12.21
C GLU A 72 4.87 -3.00 -12.42
N PRO A 73 6.21 -3.01 -12.60
CA PRO A 73 6.97 -4.27 -12.59
C PRO A 73 6.75 -5.10 -11.32
N LEU A 74 6.63 -4.46 -10.16
CA LEU A 74 6.36 -5.14 -8.89
C LEU A 74 4.94 -5.75 -8.88
N ARG A 75 3.96 -5.06 -9.47
CA ARG A 75 2.59 -5.59 -9.63
C ARG A 75 2.59 -6.84 -10.48
N GLU A 76 3.25 -6.81 -11.63
CA GLU A 76 3.36 -7.94 -12.55
C GLU A 76 4.06 -9.12 -11.89
N ARG A 77 5.18 -8.88 -11.18
CA ARG A 77 5.92 -9.92 -10.47
C ARG A 77 5.06 -10.63 -9.43
N VAL A 78 4.25 -9.87 -8.67
CA VAL A 78 3.31 -10.43 -7.69
C VAL A 78 2.13 -11.13 -8.36
N ALA A 79 1.68 -10.67 -9.52
CA ALA A 79 0.64 -11.38 -10.28
C ALA A 79 1.13 -12.75 -10.76
N ALA A 80 2.37 -12.83 -11.23
CA ALA A 80 3.02 -14.08 -11.66
C ALA A 80 3.32 -15.03 -10.49
N GLN A 81 3.75 -14.49 -9.35
CA GLN A 81 4.01 -15.28 -8.14
C GLN A 81 3.36 -14.63 -6.90
N PRO A 82 2.07 -14.90 -6.68
CA PRO A 82 1.30 -14.31 -5.58
C PRO A 82 1.87 -14.63 -4.19
N ASP A 83 2.53 -15.77 -4.02
CA ASP A 83 3.08 -16.27 -2.77
C ASP A 83 4.53 -15.85 -2.50
N ALA A 84 5.11 -14.99 -3.35
CA ALA A 84 6.44 -14.45 -3.14
C ALA A 84 6.54 -13.70 -1.80
N THR A 85 7.58 -14.03 -1.04
CA THR A 85 7.93 -13.38 0.22
C THR A 85 8.51 -11.99 -0.03
N LEU A 86 8.52 -11.13 1.00
CA LEU A 86 9.14 -9.80 0.88
C LEU A 86 10.64 -9.89 0.58
N GLY A 87 11.33 -10.91 1.09
CA GLY A 87 12.76 -11.15 0.83
C GLY A 87 13.01 -11.59 -0.62
N GLU A 88 12.17 -12.48 -1.16
CA GLU A 88 12.26 -12.87 -2.58
C GLU A 88 11.98 -11.67 -3.52
N LEU A 89 10.99 -10.83 -3.18
CA LEU A 89 10.72 -9.60 -3.95
C LEU A 89 11.85 -8.57 -3.83
N GLN A 90 12.47 -8.45 -2.65
CA GLN A 90 13.64 -7.60 -2.44
C GLN A 90 14.84 -8.11 -3.24
N GLY A 91 15.12 -9.42 -3.20
CA GLY A 91 16.18 -10.04 -3.98
C GLY A 91 15.98 -9.82 -5.48
N TRP A 92 14.76 -10.05 -5.97
CA TRP A 92 14.39 -9.76 -7.34
C TRP A 92 14.59 -8.28 -7.72
N LEU A 93 14.20 -7.33 -6.86
CA LEU A 93 14.44 -5.91 -7.09
C LEU A 93 15.94 -5.58 -7.18
N LEU A 94 16.77 -6.25 -6.37
CA LEU A 94 18.21 -6.07 -6.40
C LEU A 94 18.82 -6.65 -7.68
N THR A 95 18.46 -7.88 -8.06
CA THR A 95 19.08 -8.59 -9.19
C THR A 95 18.57 -8.09 -10.54
N GLU A 96 17.26 -7.94 -10.71
CA GLU A 96 16.63 -7.65 -12.01
C GLU A 96 16.45 -6.15 -12.28
N ARG A 97 16.50 -5.33 -11.24
CA ARG A 97 16.23 -3.88 -11.32
C ARG A 97 17.34 -3.02 -10.72
N GLY A 98 18.35 -3.62 -10.07
CA GLY A 98 19.47 -2.90 -9.45
C GLY A 98 19.08 -2.05 -8.25
N VAL A 99 17.91 -2.28 -7.64
CA VAL A 99 17.39 -1.44 -6.56
C VAL A 99 17.49 -2.13 -5.21
N SER A 100 18.38 -1.62 -4.37
CA SER A 100 18.49 -2.03 -2.97
C SER A 100 17.52 -1.24 -2.08
N VAL A 101 16.55 -1.94 -1.51
CA VAL A 101 15.53 -1.41 -0.59
C VAL A 101 15.30 -2.37 0.57
N SER A 102 14.80 -1.86 1.69
CA SER A 102 14.43 -2.72 2.83
C SER A 102 13.11 -3.47 2.59
N PRO A 103 12.86 -4.61 3.28
CA PRO A 103 11.59 -5.33 3.21
C PRO A 103 10.36 -4.47 3.55
N VAL A 104 10.51 -3.52 4.48
CA VAL A 104 9.45 -2.57 4.85
C VAL A 104 9.11 -1.62 3.70
N THR A 105 10.09 -1.23 2.90
CA THR A 105 9.86 -0.37 1.72
C THR A 105 9.07 -1.12 0.65
N VAL A 106 9.41 -2.40 0.42
CA VAL A 106 8.63 -3.28 -0.45
C VAL A 106 7.21 -3.45 0.08
N TRP A 107 7.04 -3.70 1.39
CA TRP A 107 5.71 -3.82 2.00
C TRP A 107 4.86 -2.55 1.82
N ARG A 108 5.45 -1.36 2.04
CA ARG A 108 4.76 -0.07 1.82
C ARG A 108 4.35 0.13 0.37
N ALA A 109 5.21 -0.24 -0.58
CA ALA A 109 4.89 -0.18 -2.00
C ALA A 109 3.72 -1.11 -2.35
N LEU A 110 3.75 -2.37 -1.88
CA LEU A 110 2.66 -3.32 -2.09
C LEU A 110 1.33 -2.86 -1.45
N ALA A 111 1.39 -2.26 -0.27
CA ALA A 111 0.23 -1.67 0.39
C ALA A 111 -0.33 -0.50 -0.41
N GLY A 112 0.53 0.38 -0.93
CA GLY A 112 0.14 1.47 -1.84
C GLY A 112 -0.49 0.98 -3.15
N LEU A 113 -0.09 -0.19 -3.63
CA LEU A 113 -0.68 -0.85 -4.81
C LEU A 113 -1.98 -1.62 -4.52
N GLY A 114 -2.42 -1.67 -3.26
CA GLY A 114 -3.60 -2.42 -2.84
C GLY A 114 -3.43 -3.94 -2.85
N LEU A 115 -2.20 -4.45 -2.83
CA LEU A 115 -1.88 -5.88 -2.88
C LEU A 115 -1.82 -6.47 -1.46
N THR A 116 -2.95 -7.01 -1.02
CA THR A 116 -3.16 -7.55 0.34
C THR A 116 -2.87 -9.04 0.43
N LEU A 117 -2.47 -9.51 1.61
CA LEU A 117 -2.32 -10.94 1.89
C LEU A 117 -3.70 -11.56 2.13
N LYS A 118 -4.18 -12.36 1.18
CA LYS A 118 -5.45 -13.08 1.31
C LYS A 118 -5.40 -14.37 0.50
N LYS A 119 -5.38 -15.50 1.20
CA LYS A 119 -5.28 -16.85 0.62
C LYS A 119 -6.39 -17.75 1.17
N SER A 120 -6.94 -18.57 0.31
CA SER A 120 -7.88 -19.66 0.64
C SER A 120 -7.43 -20.90 -0.10
N VAL A 121 -7.28 -22.02 0.59
CA VAL A 121 -6.75 -23.25 -0.01
C VAL A 121 -7.91 -24.12 -0.49
N ARG A 122 -7.74 -24.78 -1.64
CA ARG A 122 -8.62 -25.87 -2.08
C ARG A 122 -7.84 -27.18 -2.13
N ALA A 123 -8.53 -28.30 -1.94
CA ALA A 123 -7.95 -29.62 -2.10
C ALA A 123 -7.51 -29.83 -3.56
N ALA A 124 -6.31 -30.35 -3.78
CA ALA A 124 -5.77 -30.63 -5.11
C ALA A 124 -6.53 -31.75 -5.82
N GLU A 125 -7.12 -32.67 -5.05
CA GLU A 125 -7.96 -33.77 -5.52
C GLU A 125 -9.16 -33.27 -6.32
N GLN A 126 -9.59 -32.02 -6.13
CA GLN A 126 -10.65 -31.40 -6.95
C GLN A 126 -10.26 -31.24 -8.43
N ASP A 127 -8.97 -31.24 -8.77
CA ASP A 127 -8.51 -31.17 -10.16
C ASP A 127 -8.51 -32.53 -10.86
N ARG A 128 -8.69 -33.63 -10.11
CA ARG A 128 -8.81 -34.95 -10.74
C ARG A 128 -10.07 -34.99 -11.60
N PRO A 129 -10.01 -35.52 -12.83
CA PRO A 129 -11.11 -35.42 -13.78
C PRO A 129 -12.40 -36.08 -13.27
N ASP A 130 -12.29 -37.20 -12.56
CA ASP A 130 -13.42 -37.90 -11.92
C ASP A 130 -14.08 -37.03 -10.83
N VAL A 131 -13.27 -36.42 -9.96
CA VAL A 131 -13.75 -35.54 -8.89
C VAL A 131 -14.34 -34.24 -9.45
N ALA A 132 -13.69 -33.66 -10.46
CA ALA A 132 -14.17 -32.45 -11.12
C ALA A 132 -15.54 -32.67 -11.78
N ALA A 133 -15.70 -33.78 -12.51
CA ALA A 133 -16.95 -34.16 -13.14
C ALA A 133 -18.05 -34.42 -12.09
N ALA A 134 -17.75 -35.18 -11.03
CA ALA A 134 -18.72 -35.44 -9.95
C ALA A 134 -19.16 -34.14 -9.25
N ARG A 135 -18.24 -33.19 -9.03
CA ARG A 135 -18.56 -31.88 -8.43
C ARG A 135 -19.39 -31.00 -9.36
N ALA A 136 -19.16 -31.06 -10.68
CA ALA A 136 -19.98 -30.35 -11.65
C ALA A 136 -21.42 -30.88 -11.65
N ALA A 137 -21.59 -32.20 -11.78
CA ALA A 137 -22.89 -32.87 -11.71
C ALA A 137 -23.62 -32.57 -10.39
N TRP A 138 -22.90 -32.59 -9.26
CA TRP A 138 -23.47 -32.24 -7.95
C TRP A 138 -24.01 -30.80 -7.92
N ARG A 139 -23.26 -29.81 -8.46
CA ARG A 139 -23.70 -28.41 -8.50
C ARG A 139 -24.92 -28.21 -9.38
N GLU A 140 -25.00 -28.93 -10.49
CA GLU A 140 -26.16 -28.89 -11.39
C GLU A 140 -27.42 -29.49 -10.73
N MET A 141 -27.25 -30.57 -9.97
CA MET A 141 -28.34 -31.21 -9.21
C MET A 141 -28.75 -30.41 -7.97
N GLN A 142 -27.84 -29.66 -7.35
CA GLN A 142 -28.07 -29.00 -6.05
C GLN A 142 -29.35 -28.15 -5.96
N PRO A 143 -29.75 -27.35 -6.99
CA PRO A 143 -30.97 -26.55 -6.94
C PRO A 143 -32.26 -27.37 -6.89
N SER A 144 -32.24 -28.64 -7.30
CA SER A 144 -33.43 -29.50 -7.27
C SER A 144 -33.64 -30.18 -5.90
N LEU A 145 -32.74 -29.97 -4.95
CA LEU A 145 -32.86 -30.51 -3.60
C LEU A 145 -33.67 -29.56 -2.72
N ASP A 146 -34.65 -30.11 -2.00
CA ASP A 146 -35.43 -29.37 -1.00
C ASP A 146 -34.60 -29.19 0.29
N PRO A 147 -34.20 -27.96 0.65
CA PRO A 147 -33.36 -27.70 1.81
C PRO A 147 -33.97 -28.17 3.15
N GLU A 148 -35.30 -28.16 3.28
CA GLU A 148 -36.01 -28.55 4.51
C GLU A 148 -35.96 -30.05 4.78
N ARG A 149 -35.55 -30.84 3.78
CA ARG A 149 -35.47 -32.31 3.85
C ARG A 149 -34.04 -32.83 3.89
N LEU A 150 -33.04 -31.95 3.87
CA LEU A 150 -31.63 -32.33 3.89
C LEU A 150 -31.10 -32.46 5.32
N VAL A 151 -30.53 -33.62 5.63
CA VAL A 151 -29.77 -33.84 6.88
C VAL A 151 -28.30 -34.01 6.53
N PHE A 152 -27.46 -33.09 7.00
CA PHE A 152 -26.01 -33.17 6.83
C PHE A 152 -25.39 -33.96 7.96
N VAL A 153 -24.66 -35.02 7.63
CA VAL A 153 -23.88 -35.82 8.57
C VAL A 153 -22.41 -35.58 8.26
N ASP A 154 -21.68 -34.93 9.18
CA ASP A 154 -20.23 -34.76 9.08
C ASP A 154 -19.53 -35.53 10.21
N GLY A 155 -18.53 -36.32 9.84
CA GLY A 155 -17.74 -37.11 10.77
C GLY A 155 -16.43 -36.40 11.09
N SER A 156 -16.35 -35.73 12.24
CA SER A 156 -15.08 -35.18 12.71
C SER A 156 -14.17 -36.31 13.20
N ARG A 157 -13.28 -36.83 12.35
CA ARG A 157 -12.17 -37.67 12.83
C ARG A 157 -11.26 -36.79 13.69
N ARG A 158 -11.13 -37.11 14.99
CA ARG A 158 -10.10 -36.52 15.85
C ARG A 158 -8.74 -36.85 15.23
N ARG A 159 -8.05 -35.83 14.73
CA ARG A 159 -6.71 -35.97 14.16
C ARG A 159 -5.74 -36.33 15.28
N LEU A 160 -5.45 -37.62 15.47
CA LEU A 160 -4.28 -38.06 16.23
C LEU A 160 -3.04 -37.54 15.47
N GLU A 161 -2.24 -36.72 16.14
CA GLU A 161 -1.12 -35.98 15.56
C GLU A 161 -0.14 -36.92 14.86
N ARG A 162 -0.13 -36.87 13.52
CA ARG A 162 1.07 -37.07 12.72
C ARG A 162 1.48 -35.71 12.16
N ALA A 163 2.78 -35.47 12.12
CA ALA A 163 3.37 -34.21 11.62
C ALA A 163 2.65 -33.74 10.35
N SER A 164 2.06 -32.54 10.42
CA SER A 164 1.30 -31.95 9.32
C SER A 164 2.21 -31.72 8.11
N THR A 165 2.06 -32.54 7.06
CA THR A 165 2.78 -32.44 5.77
C THR A 165 2.23 -31.33 4.87
N ASN A 166 1.83 -30.21 5.46
CA ASN A 166 1.27 -29.09 4.71
C ASN A 166 2.42 -28.29 4.08
N MET A 167 2.90 -28.77 2.93
CA MET A 167 4.00 -28.18 2.14
C MET A 167 3.57 -26.94 1.33
N ALA A 168 2.32 -26.49 1.49
CA ALA A 168 1.82 -25.31 0.79
C ALA A 168 2.30 -24.02 1.46
N ARG A 169 2.76 -23.05 0.64
CA ARG A 169 3.13 -21.71 1.11
C ARG A 169 1.99 -21.10 1.93
N ARG A 170 2.26 -20.50 3.08
CA ARG A 170 1.20 -20.05 4.01
C ARG A 170 0.41 -18.84 3.52
N MET A 171 0.98 -18.06 2.61
CA MET A 171 0.48 -16.75 2.26
C MET A 171 0.41 -16.55 0.74
N GLY A 172 -0.37 -15.56 0.32
CA GLY A 172 -0.51 -15.16 -1.08
C GLY A 172 -1.11 -13.76 -1.18
N ARG A 173 -0.61 -12.96 -2.12
CA ARG A 173 -1.01 -11.57 -2.36
C ARG A 173 -1.90 -11.46 -3.59
N ARG A 174 -3.00 -10.74 -3.44
CA ARG A 174 -3.92 -10.38 -4.52
C ARG A 174 -4.46 -8.97 -4.27
N PRO A 175 -5.01 -8.28 -5.28
CA PRO A 175 -5.74 -7.04 -5.08
C PRO A 175 -6.77 -7.20 -3.97
N ARG A 176 -6.94 -6.15 -3.16
CA ARG A 176 -7.94 -6.14 -2.09
C ARG A 176 -9.30 -6.57 -2.63
N GLY A 177 -9.94 -7.51 -1.94
CA GLY A 177 -11.23 -8.11 -2.35
C GLY A 177 -11.08 -9.47 -3.05
N ALA A 178 -9.98 -9.68 -3.78
CA ALA A 178 -9.67 -10.98 -4.40
C ALA A 178 -8.91 -11.91 -3.44
N ARG A 179 -8.91 -13.21 -3.75
CA ARG A 179 -8.19 -14.25 -2.99
C ARG A 179 -7.26 -15.03 -3.90
N VAL A 180 -6.09 -15.40 -3.38
CA VAL A 180 -5.28 -16.46 -3.98
C VAL A 180 -5.92 -17.79 -3.61
N VAL A 181 -6.22 -18.63 -4.61
CA VAL A 181 -6.82 -19.96 -4.44
C VAL A 181 -5.90 -21.04 -4.98
N PRO A 182 -4.89 -21.49 -4.23
CA PRO A 182 -4.01 -22.57 -4.66
C PRO A 182 -4.59 -23.93 -4.26
N ALA A 183 -4.27 -24.93 -5.07
CA ALA A 183 -4.43 -26.33 -4.73
C ALA A 183 -3.41 -26.73 -3.65
N ALA A 184 -3.84 -27.47 -2.63
CA ALA A 184 -2.95 -28.16 -1.71
C ALA A 184 -3.32 -29.64 -1.67
N PRO A 185 -2.35 -30.55 -1.80
CA PRO A 185 -2.61 -31.98 -1.65
C PRO A 185 -3.06 -32.26 -0.22
N HIS A 186 -4.13 -33.04 -0.06
CA HIS A 186 -4.56 -33.59 1.23
C HIS A 186 -4.46 -35.10 1.14
N GLY A 187 -3.25 -35.58 0.85
CA GLY A 187 -2.96 -37.01 0.75
C GLY A 187 -2.85 -37.68 2.11
N HIS A 188 -3.40 -38.89 2.21
CA HIS A 188 -3.04 -39.87 3.23
C HIS A 188 -1.86 -40.70 2.70
N TRP A 189 -0.88 -41.00 3.56
CA TRP A 189 0.17 -41.95 3.23
C TRP A 189 -0.49 -43.31 2.95
N LYS A 190 -0.24 -43.87 1.77
CA LYS A 190 -0.37 -45.32 1.56
C LYS A 190 0.92 -45.95 2.08
N THR A 191 0.86 -46.51 3.27
CA THR A 191 1.77 -47.60 3.67
C THR A 191 1.32 -48.88 3.00
#